data_AF-A0A7W0TEI9-F1
#
_entry.id   AF-A0A7W0TEI9-F1
#
_cell.length_a   1.000
_cell.length_b   1.000
_cell.length_c   1.000
_cell.angle_alpha   90.00
_cell.angle_beta   90.00
_cell.angle_gamma   90.00
#
_symmetry.space_group_name_H-M   'P 1'
#
loop_
_entity.id
_entity.type
_entity.pdbx_description
1 polymer ?
#
loop_
_entity_poly.entity_id
_entity_poly.type
_entity_poly.pdbx_seq_one_letter_code
_entity_poly.pdbx_strand_id
1 'polypeptide(L)'
;LGMDEERRGAKSLGLTERELTILGALARGLSNDEIAKEFWVAPQTVKFHLTNIYRKLGVKNRTEATRLAYQHGLVESPIYADE
;
A
#
# COMPACT_ATOMS: atom_id res chain seq x y z
N LEU A 1 0.90 17.62 12.89
CA LEU A 1 1.26 16.49 13.79
C LEU A 1 0.84 15.11 13.23
N GLY A 2 -0.03 15.01 12.21
CA GLY A 2 -0.58 13.71 11.76
C GLY A 2 0.34 12.79 10.95
N MET A 3 1.26 13.32 10.13
CA MET A 3 2.04 12.48 9.19
C MET A 3 3.12 11.62 9.87
N ASP A 4 3.59 12.03 11.06
CA ASP A 4 4.66 11.32 11.79
C ASP A 4 4.13 10.10 12.56
N GLU A 5 2.88 10.11 13.00
CA GLU A 5 2.23 8.97 13.67
C GLU A 5 1.81 7.88 12.67
N GLU A 6 1.30 8.25 11.51
CA GLU A 6 0.97 7.30 10.43
C GLU A 6 2.23 6.61 9.89
N ARG A 7 3.32 7.38 9.71
CA ARG A 7 4.63 6.80 9.37
C ARG A 7 5.15 5.85 10.46
N ARG A 8 4.84 6.08 11.73
CA ARG A 8 5.18 5.14 12.82
C ARG A 8 4.37 3.85 12.74
N GLY A 9 3.10 3.89 12.37
CA GLY A 9 2.25 2.71 12.16
C GLY A 9 2.72 1.83 10.98
N ALA A 10 3.13 2.46 9.89
CA ALA A 10 3.72 1.72 8.77
C ALA A 10 5.09 1.09 9.12
N LYS A 11 5.92 1.83 9.85
CA LYS A 11 7.24 1.38 10.29
C LYS A 11 7.14 0.28 11.34
N SER A 12 6.12 0.29 12.19
CA SER A 12 5.86 -0.79 13.17
C SER A 12 5.45 -2.10 12.49
N LEU A 13 4.81 -2.04 11.32
CA LEU A 13 4.51 -3.19 10.46
C LEU A 13 5.68 -3.61 9.54
N GLY A 14 6.82 -2.90 9.61
CA GLY A 14 8.04 -3.23 8.86
C GLY A 14 7.96 -2.98 7.36
N LEU A 15 6.99 -2.20 6.88
CA LEU A 15 6.92 -1.79 5.48
C LEU A 15 8.02 -0.77 5.14
N THR A 16 8.61 -0.91 3.96
CA THR A 16 9.51 0.09 3.38
C THR A 16 8.70 1.22 2.74
N GLU A 17 9.35 2.36 2.49
CA GLU A 17 8.71 3.49 1.79
C GLU A 17 8.18 3.08 0.41
N ARG A 18 8.96 2.28 -0.34
CA ARG A 18 8.54 1.78 -1.65
C ARG A 18 7.32 0.86 -1.54
N GLU A 19 7.26 0.02 -0.52
CA GLU A 19 6.11 -0.85 -0.29
C GLU A 19 4.86 -0.06 0.10
N LEU A 20 5.00 1.02 0.88
CA LEU A 20 3.88 1.93 1.17
C LEU A 20 3.35 2.62 -0.09
N THR A 21 4.24 3.10 -0.94
CA THR A 21 3.85 3.70 -2.23
C THR A 21 3.07 2.71 -3.10
N ILE A 22 3.54 1.47 -3.21
CA ILE A 22 2.85 0.40 -3.95
C ILE A 22 1.51 0.05 -3.30
N LEU A 23 1.45 -0.03 -1.97
CA LEU A 23 0.21 -0.29 -1.21
C LEU A 23 -0.82 0.83 -1.43
N GLY A 24 -0.40 2.09 -1.48
CA GLY A 24 -1.25 3.24 -1.80
C GLY A 24 -1.88 3.12 -3.19
N ALA A 25 -1.08 2.82 -4.21
CA ALA A 25 -1.60 2.62 -5.57
C ALA A 25 -2.54 1.41 -5.65
N LEU A 26 -2.23 0.33 -4.94
CA LEU A 26 -3.12 -0.83 -4.82
C LEU A 26 -4.45 -0.48 -4.14
N ALA A 27 -4.42 0.36 -3.10
CA ALA A 27 -5.61 0.80 -2.37
C ALA A 27 -6.52 1.71 -3.23
N ARG A 28 -5.92 2.53 -4.10
CA ARG A 28 -6.65 3.30 -5.14
C ARG A 28 -7.28 2.42 -6.23
N GLY A 29 -7.07 1.10 -6.21
CA GLY A 29 -7.68 0.16 -7.14
C GLY A 29 -6.90 -0.09 -8.42
N LEU A 30 -5.69 0.47 -8.57
CA LEU A 30 -4.86 0.26 -9.76
C LEU A 30 -4.47 -1.21 -9.89
N SER A 31 -4.49 -1.76 -11.10
CA SER A 31 -3.95 -3.07 -11.46
C SER A 31 -2.42 -3.10 -11.39
N ASN A 32 -1.83 -4.30 -11.41
CA ASN A 32 -0.36 -4.43 -11.34
C ASN A 32 0.34 -3.76 -12.53
N ASP A 33 -0.28 -3.75 -13.70
CA ASP A 33 0.26 -3.11 -14.91
C ASP A 33 0.15 -1.58 -14.83
N GLU A 34 -0.93 -1.05 -14.24
CA GLU A 34 -1.06 0.39 -14.00
C GLU A 34 -0.07 0.87 -12.94
N ILE A 35 0.10 0.13 -11.84
CA ILE A 35 1.12 0.41 -10.82
C ILE A 35 2.53 0.37 -11.45
N ALA A 36 2.78 -0.62 -12.31
CA ALA A 36 4.06 -0.75 -13.01
C ALA A 36 4.37 0.46 -13.89
N LYS A 37 3.36 0.95 -14.63
CA LYS A 37 3.46 2.17 -15.44
C LYS A 37 3.66 3.42 -14.59
N GLU A 38 2.86 3.60 -13.53
CA GLU A 38 2.94 4.77 -12.64
C GLU A 38 4.35 4.92 -12.04
N PHE A 39 4.97 3.81 -11.64
CA PHE A 39 6.27 3.83 -10.98
C PHE A 39 7.44 3.40 -11.86
N TRP A 40 7.25 3.32 -13.18
CA TRP A 40 8.29 3.02 -14.17
C TRP A 40 9.10 1.75 -13.85
N VAL A 41 8.40 0.66 -13.49
CA VAL A 41 9.00 -0.65 -13.19
C VAL A 41 8.33 -1.76 -13.99
N ALA A 42 8.94 -2.94 -14.03
CA ALA A 42 8.31 -4.11 -14.64
C ALA A 42 7.12 -4.62 -13.79
N PRO A 43 6.07 -5.18 -14.40
CA PRO A 43 4.96 -5.81 -13.66
C PRO A 43 5.40 -6.90 -12.67
N GLN A 44 6.48 -7.61 -12.98
CA GLN A 44 7.07 -8.61 -12.09
C GLN A 44 7.62 -8.00 -10.80
N THR A 45 8.19 -6.79 -10.87
CA THR A 45 8.67 -6.03 -9.70
C THR A 45 7.50 -5.65 -8.80
N VAL A 46 6.37 -5.24 -9.38
CA VAL A 46 5.14 -4.99 -8.61
C VAL A 46 4.67 -6.25 -7.91
N LYS A 47 4.59 -7.40 -8.62
CA LYS A 47 4.22 -8.69 -8.00
C LYS A 47 5.14 -9.05 -6.82
N PHE A 48 6.44 -8.84 -6.97
CA PHE A 48 7.40 -9.07 -5.89
C PHE A 48 7.13 -8.18 -4.66
N HIS A 49 6.90 -6.89 -4.86
CA HIS A 49 6.54 -5.98 -3.76
C HIS A 49 5.23 -6.40 -3.09
N LEU A 50 4.19 -6.76 -3.86
CA LEU A 50 2.91 -7.21 -3.32
C LEU A 50 3.05 -8.47 -2.46
N THR A 51 3.85 -9.45 -2.88
CA THR A 51 4.16 -10.64 -2.07
C THR A 51 4.79 -10.28 -0.74
N ASN A 52 5.75 -9.34 -0.73
CA ASN A 52 6.41 -8.90 0.50
C ASN A 52 5.46 -8.11 1.40
N ILE A 53 4.62 -7.23 0.82
CA ILE A 53 3.59 -6.48 1.54
C ILE A 53 2.62 -7.45 2.22
N TYR A 54 2.08 -8.43 1.50
CA TYR A 54 1.14 -9.39 2.06
C TYR A 54 1.75 -10.18 3.22
N ARG A 55 3.00 -10.62 3.06
CA ARG A 55 3.75 -11.31 4.13
C ARG A 55 3.92 -10.42 5.37
N LYS A 56 4.29 -9.15 5.19
CA LYS A 56 4.51 -8.20 6.30
C LYS A 56 3.22 -7.81 7.01
N LEU A 57 2.13 -7.68 6.27
CA LEU A 57 0.80 -7.38 6.80
C LEU A 57 0.08 -8.62 7.36
N GLY A 58 0.58 -9.83 7.11
CA GLY A 58 -0.06 -11.08 7.55
C GLY A 58 -1.37 -11.39 6.82
N VAL A 59 -1.54 -10.87 5.60
CA VAL A 59 -2.76 -11.01 4.79
C VAL A 59 -2.53 -11.92 3.60
N LYS A 60 -3.62 -12.44 3.01
CA LYS A 60 -3.56 -13.45 1.94
C LYS A 60 -3.78 -12.88 0.54
N ASN A 61 -4.42 -11.72 0.43
CA ASN A 61 -4.85 -11.20 -0.85
C ASN A 61 -4.95 -9.67 -0.87
N ARG A 62 -5.20 -9.15 -2.07
CA ARG A 62 -5.36 -7.72 -2.37
C ARG A 62 -6.42 -7.07 -1.49
N THR A 63 -7.60 -7.66 -1.39
CA THR A 63 -8.74 -7.10 -0.65
C THR A 63 -8.43 -6.96 0.84
N GLU A 64 -7.83 -7.98 1.43
CA GLU A 64 -7.37 -7.94 2.83
C GLU A 64 -6.30 -6.88 3.04
N ALA A 65 -5.32 -6.77 2.13
CA ALA A 65 -4.28 -5.74 2.20
C ALA A 65 -4.85 -4.33 2.12
N THR A 66 -5.76 -4.07 1.17
CA THR A 66 -6.45 -2.78 1.03
C THR A 66 -7.24 -2.44 2.29
N ARG A 67 -8.02 -3.40 2.82
CA ARG A 67 -8.81 -3.19 4.04
C ARG A 67 -7.93 -2.83 5.23
N LEU A 68 -6.85 -3.58 5.45
CA LEU A 68 -5.93 -3.36 6.55
C LEU A 68 -5.23 -2.00 6.40
N ALA A 69 -4.81 -1.65 5.18
CA ALA A 69 -4.18 -0.37 4.90
C ALA A 69 -5.07 0.81 5.32
N TYR A 70 -6.38 0.77 5.03
CA TYR A 70 -7.33 1.78 5.50
C TYR A 70 -7.55 1.75 7.01
N GLN A 71 -7.74 0.55 7.59
CA GLN A 71 -8.00 0.41 9.04
C GLN A 71 -6.85 0.95 9.90
N HIS A 72 -5.62 0.88 9.39
CA HIS A 72 -4.42 1.31 10.09
C HIS A 72 -3.90 2.69 9.64
N GLY A 73 -4.63 3.42 8.80
CA GLY A 73 -4.20 4.74 8.30
C GLY A 73 -2.90 4.69 7.49
N LEU A 74 -2.59 3.57 6.84
CA LEU A 74 -1.37 3.43 6.03
C LEU A 74 -1.51 4.11 4.66
N VAL A 75 -2.74 4.36 4.23
CA VAL A 75 -3.12 4.95 2.95
C VAL A 75 -4.37 5.81 3.14
N GLU A 76 -4.48 6.90 2.39
CA GLU A 76 -5.64 7.78 2.44
C GLU A 76 -6.89 7.11 1.84
N SER A 77 -8.00 7.17 2.56
CA SER A 77 -9.30 6.70 2.07
C SER A 77 -9.85 7.65 1.00
N PRO A 78 -10.15 7.18 -0.22
CA PRO A 78 -10.75 8.04 -1.24
C PRO A 78 -12.19 8.45 -0.90
N ILE A 79 -12.82 7.84 0.13
CA ILE A 79 -14.21 8.13 0.51
C ILE A 79 -14.33 9.47 1.25
N TYR A 80 -13.22 10.10 1.69
CA TYR A 80 -13.22 11.37 2.43
C TYR A 80 -12.25 12.43 1.89
N ALA A 81 -11.76 12.30 0.65
CA ALA A 81 -10.72 13.18 0.09
C ALA A 81 -11.25 14.42 -0.66
N ASP A 82 -12.58 14.59 -0.73
CA ASP A 82 -13.23 15.77 -1.31
C ASP A 82 -13.88 16.63 -0.21
N GLU A 83 -13.10 17.51 0.43
CA GLU A 83 -13.55 18.77 1.07
C GLU A 83 -12.51 19.88 0.85
#